data_AF-A0A7S1C126-F1
#
_entry.id   AF-A0A7S1C126-F1
#
_cell.length_a   1.000
_cell.length_b   1.000
_cell.length_c   1.000
_cell.angle_alpha   90.00
_cell.angle_beta   90.00
_cell.angle_gamma   90.00
#
_symmetry.space_group_name_H-M   'P 1'
#
loop_
_entity.id
_entity.type
_entity.pdbx_description
1 polymer ?
#
loop_
_entity_poly.entity_id
_entity_poly.type
_entity_poly.pdbx_seq_one_letter_code
_entity_poly.pdbx_strand_id
1 'polypeptide(L)'
;ILASGFIFSLRLTEILVVLLETNDEGETRFWSLIFVLVGFVSLWSNLAQLFFFGLTGERLTNRLRKMTFKAIIRQDIGFFDLRENSVGILTTRLGAEAAKVKGATGERLGNFVMMGATMVSAIAIAFSACWAL
;
A
#
# COMPACT_ATOMS: atom_id res chain seq x y z
N ILE A 1 -2.26 -6.37 9.26
CA ILE A 1 -3.63 -6.65 9.77
C ILE A 1 -3.75 -6.26 11.24
N LEU A 2 -2.96 -6.84 12.16
CA LEU A 2 -2.97 -6.40 13.57
C LEU A 2 -2.55 -4.93 13.76
N ALA A 3 -1.46 -4.50 13.12
CA ALA A 3 -0.99 -3.10 13.19
C ALA A 3 -1.97 -2.09 12.56
N SER A 4 -2.62 -2.46 11.46
CA SER A 4 -3.62 -1.60 10.79
C SER A 4 -4.89 -1.45 11.62
N GLY A 5 -5.34 -2.51 12.33
CA GLY A 5 -6.47 -2.45 13.24
C GLY A 5 -6.20 -1.58 14.47
N PHE A 6 -4.97 -1.64 15.00
CA PHE A 6 -4.56 -0.79 16.12
C PHE A 6 -4.53 0.70 15.76
N ILE A 7 -4.04 1.04 14.56
CA ILE A 7 -4.02 2.43 14.06
C ILE A 7 -5.44 2.97 13.84
N PHE A 8 -6.35 2.16 13.30
CA PHE A 8 -7.76 2.53 13.19
C PHE A 8 -8.38 2.81 14.56
N SER A 9 -8.08 1.97 15.56
CA SER A 9 -8.53 2.15 16.94
C SER A 9 -8.01 3.46 17.57
N LEU A 10 -6.73 3.80 17.37
CA LEU A 10 -6.17 5.06 17.87
C LEU A 10 -6.81 6.29 17.21
N ARG A 11 -6.98 6.27 15.89
CA ARG A 11 -7.66 7.36 15.17
C ARG A 11 -9.10 7.52 15.63
N LEU A 12 -9.80 6.40 15.84
CA LEU A 12 -11.18 6.40 16.31
C LEU A 12 -11.29 6.92 17.75
N THR A 13 -10.31 6.57 18.60
CA THR A 13 -10.25 7.02 20.00
C THR A 13 -10.01 8.53 20.10
N GLU A 14 -9.06 9.07 19.33
CA GLU A 14 -8.75 10.50 19.31
C GLU A 14 -9.95 11.34 18.87
N ILE A 15 -10.71 10.83 17.90
CA ILE A 15 -11.93 11.46 17.40
C ILE A 15 -13.07 11.35 18.42
N LEU A 16 -13.19 10.22 19.12
CA LEU A 16 -14.17 10.03 20.18
C LEU A 16 -13.94 10.99 21.34
N VAL A 17 -12.68 11.23 21.72
CA VAL A 17 -12.33 12.18 22.78
C VAL A 17 -12.76 13.59 22.39
N VAL A 18 -12.46 14.05 21.17
CA VAL A 18 -12.90 15.36 20.66
C VAL A 18 -14.42 15.50 20.60
N LEU A 19 -15.13 14.42 20.22
CA LEU A 19 -16.60 14.41 20.19
C LEU A 19 -17.23 14.39 21.59
N LEU A 20 -16.57 13.80 22.58
CA LEU A 20 -17.07 13.71 23.96
C LEU A 20 -16.82 15.00 24.76
N GLU A 21 -15.85 15.82 24.36
CA GLU A 21 -15.48 17.04 25.09
C GLU A 21 -16.28 18.29 24.65
N THR A 22 -16.94 18.25 23.49
CA THR A 22 -17.75 19.39 23.00
C THR A 22 -19.17 19.34 23.60
N ASN A 23 -19.50 20.35 24.41
CA ASN A 23 -20.79 20.50 25.11
C ASN A 23 -21.74 21.51 24.40
N ASP A 24 -21.31 22.11 23.28
CA ASP A 24 -22.05 23.10 22.51
C ASP A 24 -22.60 22.52 21.20
N GLU A 25 -23.93 22.57 21.01
CA GLU A 25 -24.64 21.94 19.87
C GLU A 25 -24.17 22.45 18.48
N GLY A 26 -23.69 23.69 18.42
CA GLY A 26 -23.15 24.30 17.20
C GLY A 26 -21.79 23.73 16.78
N GLU A 27 -20.91 23.47 17.73
CA GLU A 27 -19.59 22.92 17.48
C GLU A 27 -19.65 21.43 17.16
N THR A 28 -20.54 20.68 17.81
CA THR A 28 -20.77 19.26 17.50
C THR A 28 -21.12 19.04 16.02
N ARG A 29 -21.95 19.92 15.44
CA ARG A 29 -22.32 19.85 14.02
C ARG A 29 -21.15 20.09 13.09
N PHE A 30 -20.28 21.04 13.40
CA PHE A 30 -19.10 21.34 12.60
C PHE A 30 -18.07 20.20 12.66
N TRP A 31 -17.79 19.68 13.85
CA TRP A 31 -16.91 18.52 14.04
C TRP A 31 -17.45 17.24 13.37
N SER A 32 -18.77 17.03 13.42
CA SER A 32 -19.42 15.91 12.71
C SER A 32 -19.26 16.00 11.18
N LEU A 33 -19.36 17.20 10.59
CA LEU A 33 -19.14 17.40 9.15
C LEU A 33 -17.67 17.16 8.76
N ILE A 34 -16.71 17.65 9.55
CA ILE A 34 -15.29 17.37 9.34
C ILE A 34 -15.01 15.87 9.39
N PHE A 35 -15.64 15.15 10.31
CA PHE A 35 -15.50 13.69 10.42
C PHE A 35 -15.94 12.96 9.15
N VAL A 36 -17.12 13.32 8.61
CA VAL A 36 -17.62 12.74 7.36
C VAL A 36 -16.66 13.02 6.20
N LEU A 37 -16.11 14.23 6.13
CA LEU A 37 -15.19 14.64 5.07
C LEU A 37 -13.86 13.87 5.16
N VAL A 38 -13.29 13.73 6.35
CA VAL A 38 -12.08 12.93 6.60
C VAL A 38 -12.31 11.46 6.26
N GLY A 39 -13.47 10.90 6.65
CA GLY A 39 -13.88 9.55 6.29
C GLY A 39 -13.92 9.35 4.77
N PHE A 40 -14.55 10.28 4.05
CA PHE A 40 -14.64 10.23 2.59
C PHE A 40 -13.25 10.29 1.95
N VAL A 41 -12.42 11.27 2.33
CA VAL A 41 -11.05 11.41 1.80
C VAL A 41 -10.21 10.16 2.09
N SER A 42 -10.32 9.57 3.27
CA SER A 42 -9.59 8.35 3.63
C SER A 42 -9.98 7.16 2.77
N LEU A 43 -11.28 6.99 2.49
CA LEU A 43 -11.78 5.94 1.59
C LEU A 43 -11.23 6.13 0.17
N TRP A 44 -11.33 7.33 -0.37
CA TRP A 44 -10.82 7.65 -1.71
C TRP A 44 -9.31 7.45 -1.80
N SER A 45 -8.55 7.88 -0.79
CA SER A 45 -7.10 7.74 -0.76
C SER A 45 -6.68 6.26 -0.68
N ASN A 46 -7.34 5.45 0.15
CA ASN A 46 -7.03 4.03 0.27
C ASN A 46 -7.35 3.29 -1.04
N LEU A 47 -8.50 3.61 -1.64
CA LEU A 47 -8.94 3.01 -2.89
C LEU A 47 -8.04 3.42 -4.06
N ALA A 48 -7.64 4.69 -4.14
CA ALA A 48 -6.66 5.18 -5.11
C ALA A 48 -5.31 4.50 -4.91
N GLN A 49 -4.82 4.39 -3.68
CA GLN A 49 -3.56 3.72 -3.37
C GLN A 49 -3.59 2.26 -3.84
N LEU A 50 -4.64 1.52 -3.50
CA LEU A 50 -4.81 0.13 -3.93
C LEU A 50 -4.86 0.01 -5.46
N PHE A 51 -5.57 0.94 -6.12
CA PHE A 51 -5.71 0.97 -7.57
C PHE A 51 -4.39 1.28 -8.28
N PHE A 52 -3.68 2.34 -7.87
CA PHE A 52 -2.40 2.73 -8.47
C PHE A 52 -1.32 1.67 -8.28
N PHE A 53 -1.22 1.07 -7.08
CA PHE A 53 -0.28 -0.02 -6.83
C PHE A 53 -0.67 -1.31 -7.56
N GLY A 54 -1.97 -1.60 -7.68
CA GLY A 54 -2.48 -2.70 -8.50
C GLY A 54 -2.11 -2.54 -9.97
N LEU A 55 -2.40 -1.37 -10.56
CA LEU A 55 -2.07 -1.06 -11.96
C LEU A 55 -0.56 -1.10 -12.22
N THR A 56 0.21 -0.52 -11.30
CA THR A 56 1.68 -0.48 -11.40
C THR A 56 2.26 -1.88 -11.28
N GLY A 57 1.73 -2.69 -10.37
CA GLY A 57 2.09 -4.10 -10.24
C GLY A 57 1.83 -4.87 -11.53
N GLU A 58 0.66 -4.71 -12.15
CA GLU A 58 0.35 -5.35 -13.44
C GLU A 58 1.26 -4.92 -14.57
N ARG A 59 1.50 -3.61 -14.72
CA ARG A 59 2.40 -3.08 -15.75
C ARG A 59 3.83 -3.59 -15.56
N LEU A 60 4.32 -3.63 -14.33
CA LEU A 60 5.66 -4.13 -14.02
C LEU A 60 5.79 -5.62 -14.35
N THR A 61 4.80 -6.44 -13.99
CA THR A 61 4.78 -7.88 -14.33
C THR A 61 4.77 -8.11 -15.85
N ASN A 62 3.97 -7.34 -16.59
CA ASN A 62 3.94 -7.46 -18.06
C ASN A 62 5.27 -7.06 -18.70
N ARG A 63 5.92 -6.01 -18.18
CA ARG A 63 7.24 -5.57 -18.67
C ARG A 63 8.31 -6.61 -18.36
N LEU A 64 8.33 -7.17 -17.15
CA LEU A 64 9.25 -8.23 -16.76
C LEU A 64 9.10 -9.43 -17.68
N ARG A 65 7.87 -9.94 -17.89
CA ARG A 65 7.59 -11.05 -18.81
C ARG A 65 8.12 -10.81 -20.22
N LYS A 66 7.91 -9.61 -20.78
CA LYS A 66 8.42 -9.27 -22.12
C LYS A 66 9.95 -9.26 -22.20
N MET A 67 10.63 -8.65 -21.22
CA MET A 67 12.10 -8.58 -21.22
C MET A 67 12.74 -9.96 -21.08
N THR A 68 12.16 -10.81 -20.24
CA THR A 68 12.71 -12.15 -20.00
C THR A 68 12.40 -13.12 -21.12
N PHE A 69 11.23 -13.04 -21.75
CA PHE A 69 10.98 -13.80 -22.98
C PHE A 69 11.98 -13.42 -24.09
N LYS A 70 12.28 -12.12 -24.24
CA LYS A 70 13.30 -11.63 -25.18
C LYS A 70 14.71 -12.12 -24.82
N ALA A 71 15.04 -12.23 -23.53
CA ALA A 71 16.31 -12.76 -23.07
C ALA A 71 16.44 -14.27 -23.35
N ILE A 72 15.39 -15.05 -23.08
CA ILE A 72 15.35 -16.50 -23.33
C ILE A 72 15.58 -16.80 -24.82
N ILE A 73 14.94 -16.07 -25.74
CA ILE A 73 15.12 -16.29 -27.20
C ILE A 73 16.54 -16.03 -27.68
N ARG A 74 17.33 -15.22 -26.96
CA ARG A 74 18.71 -14.88 -27.33
C ARG A 74 19.76 -15.86 -26.82
N GLN A 75 19.35 -16.91 -26.11
CA GLN A 75 20.28 -17.85 -25.48
C GLN A 75 20.67 -18.98 -26.44
N ASP A 76 21.92 -19.45 -26.36
CA ASP A 76 22.47 -20.49 -27.25
C ASP A 76 21.72 -21.82 -27.12
N ILE A 77 21.67 -22.61 -28.20
CA ILE A 77 20.98 -23.91 -28.23
C ILE A 77 21.51 -24.87 -27.16
N GLY A 78 22.82 -24.88 -26.90
CA GLY A 78 23.42 -25.71 -25.84
C GLY A 78 22.99 -25.34 -24.42
N PHE A 79 22.43 -24.14 -24.20
CA PHE A 79 21.84 -23.77 -22.92
C PHE A 79 20.55 -24.55 -22.64
N PHE A 80 19.76 -24.86 -23.67
CA PHE A 80 18.48 -25.57 -23.56
C PHE A 80 18.62 -27.09 -23.44
N ASP A 81 19.78 -27.64 -23.79
CA ASP A 81 20.08 -29.07 -23.64
C ASP A 81 20.26 -29.49 -22.17
N LEU A 82 20.55 -28.54 -21.27
CA LEU A 82 20.51 -28.82 -19.84
C LEU A 82 19.07 -29.06 -19.38
N ARG A 83 18.83 -30.20 -18.72
CA ARG A 83 17.53 -30.61 -18.18
C ARG A 83 16.92 -29.56 -17.24
N GLU A 84 17.75 -28.76 -16.57
CA GLU A 84 17.35 -27.66 -15.68
C GLU A 84 16.91 -26.38 -16.43
N ASN A 85 17.39 -26.20 -17.67
CA ASN A 85 17.13 -25.06 -18.53
C ASN A 85 16.14 -25.41 -19.66
N SER A 86 15.32 -26.44 -19.45
CA SER A 86 14.18 -26.68 -20.34
C SER A 86 13.28 -25.43 -20.37
N VAL A 87 12.81 -25.07 -21.57
CA VAL A 87 11.95 -23.91 -21.82
C VAL A 87 10.75 -23.89 -20.85
N GLY A 88 10.16 -25.05 -20.53
CA GLY A 88 9.06 -25.15 -19.57
C GLY A 88 9.46 -24.75 -18.15
N ILE A 89 10.62 -25.18 -17.66
CA ILE A 89 11.12 -24.87 -16.32
C ILE A 89 11.49 -23.40 -16.20
N LEU A 90 12.18 -22.84 -17.21
CA LEU A 90 12.50 -21.40 -17.26
C LEU A 90 11.23 -20.55 -17.26
N THR A 91 10.24 -20.90 -18.07
CA THR A 91 8.98 -20.13 -18.14
C THR A 91 8.22 -20.18 -16.82
N THR A 92 8.24 -21.33 -16.13
CA THR A 92 7.57 -21.52 -14.84
C THR A 92 8.30 -20.79 -13.71
N ARG A 93 9.63 -20.92 -13.63
CA ARG A 93 10.46 -20.16 -12.67
C ARG A 93 10.32 -18.66 -12.89
N LEU A 94 10.31 -18.23 -14.14
CA LEU A 94 10.15 -16.84 -14.50
C LEU A 94 8.78 -16.28 -14.08
N GLY A 95 7.72 -17.05 -14.32
CA GLY A 95 6.38 -16.71 -13.84
C GLY A 95 6.32 -16.57 -12.31
N ALA A 96 6.97 -17.49 -11.60
CA ALA A 96 7.04 -17.47 -10.13
C ALA A 96 7.85 -16.27 -9.60
N GLU A 97 9.00 -15.97 -10.19
CA GLU A 97 9.83 -14.81 -9.82
C GLU A 97 9.13 -13.49 -10.15
N ALA A 98 8.48 -13.38 -11.31
CA ALA A 98 7.69 -12.21 -11.67
C ALA A 98 6.47 -12.01 -10.74
N ALA A 99 5.83 -13.09 -10.29
CA ALA A 99 4.74 -13.05 -9.32
C ALA A 99 5.24 -12.65 -7.92
N LYS A 100 6.39 -13.17 -7.48
CA LYS A 100 7.04 -12.76 -6.22
C LYS A 100 7.39 -11.28 -6.24
N VAL A 101 7.98 -10.77 -7.33
CA VAL A 101 8.28 -9.34 -7.46
C VAL A 101 7.00 -8.52 -7.49
N LYS A 102 5.94 -8.96 -8.20
CA LYS A 102 4.64 -8.27 -8.19
C LYS A 102 4.05 -8.17 -6.79
N GLY A 103 4.04 -9.27 -6.04
CA GLY A 103 3.54 -9.32 -4.66
C GLY A 103 4.40 -8.49 -3.72
N ALA A 104 5.72 -8.63 -3.79
CA ALA A 104 6.66 -7.87 -2.98
C ALA A 104 6.58 -6.37 -3.27
N THR A 105 6.51 -5.94 -4.53
CA THR A 105 6.41 -4.52 -4.88
C THR A 105 5.03 -3.97 -4.58
N GLY A 106 3.95 -4.67 -4.92
CA GLY A 106 2.58 -4.19 -4.72
C GLY A 106 2.20 -4.09 -3.23
N GLU A 107 2.38 -5.16 -2.47
CA GLU A 107 1.99 -5.22 -1.07
C GLU A 107 2.97 -4.46 -0.17
N ARG A 108 4.29 -4.60 -0.41
CA ARG A 108 5.28 -3.94 0.46
C ARG A 108 5.40 -2.44 0.18
N LEU A 109 5.36 -1.96 -1.07
CA LEU A 109 5.35 -0.50 -1.27
C LEU A 109 4.08 0.14 -0.71
N GLY A 110 2.92 -0.51 -0.86
CA GLY A 110 1.68 -0.05 -0.25
C GLY A 110 1.84 0.14 1.27
N ASN A 111 2.42 -0.87 1.93
CA ASN A 111 2.74 -0.80 3.36
C ASN A 111 3.77 0.27 3.72
N PHE A 112 4.84 0.45 2.93
CA PHE A 112 5.86 1.48 3.18
C PHE A 112 5.28 2.90 3.10
N VAL A 113 4.46 3.18 2.09
CA VAL A 113 3.79 4.48 1.94
C VAL A 113 2.85 4.72 3.12
N MET A 114 2.11 3.70 3.54
CA MET A 114 1.20 3.80 4.68
C MET A 114 1.96 4.03 6.00
N MET A 115 3.06 3.32 6.23
CA MET A 115 3.92 3.50 7.40
C MET A 115 4.53 4.91 7.44
N GLY A 116 4.98 5.42 6.30
CA GLY A 116 5.47 6.79 6.18
C GLY A 116 4.39 7.83 6.52
N ALA A 117 3.21 7.71 5.92
CA ALA A 117 2.08 8.60 6.21
C ALA A 117 1.67 8.56 7.69
N THR A 118 1.70 7.37 8.29
CA THR A 118 1.40 7.19 9.72
C THR A 118 2.43 7.89 10.59
N MET A 119 3.72 7.72 10.29
CA MET A 119 4.80 8.37 11.03
C MET A 119 4.71 9.90 10.97
N VAL A 120 4.43 10.45 9.79
CA VAL A 120 4.20 11.90 9.63
C VAL A 120 3.02 12.37 10.47
N SER A 121 1.91 11.62 10.44
CA SER A 121 0.72 12.00 11.21
C SER A 121 0.92 11.92 12.73
N ALA A 122 1.67 10.92 13.22
CA ALA A 122 2.00 10.78 14.63
C ALA A 122 2.90 11.93 15.10
N ILE A 123 3.88 12.31 14.28
CA ILE A 123 4.75 13.46 14.54
C ILE A 123 3.90 14.75 14.59
N ALA A 124 3.00 14.95 13.63
CA ALA A 124 2.14 16.13 13.61
C ALA A 124 1.29 16.27 14.88
N ILE A 125 0.67 15.16 15.33
CA ILE A 125 -0.11 15.13 16.59
C ILE A 125 0.78 15.45 17.79
N ALA A 126 1.95 14.82 17.88
CA ALA A 126 2.88 15.02 18.98
C ALA A 126 3.33 16.49 19.08
N PHE A 127 3.61 17.14 17.96
CA PHE A 127 3.93 18.56 17.93
C PHE A 127 2.74 19.45 18.31
N SER A 128 1.52 19.16 17.84
CA SER A 128 0.34 19.94 18.23
C SER A 128 0.01 19.83 19.72
N ALA A 129 0.17 18.64 20.31
CA ALA A 129 -0.07 18.42 21.73
C ALA A 129 1.02 19.08 22.60
N CYS A 130 2.28 19.04 22.14
CA CYS A 130 3.39 19.69 22.84
C CYS A 130 3.31 21.22 22.75
N TRP A 131 2.65 21.79 21.74
CA TRP A 131 2.43 23.24 21.62
C TRP A 131 1.24 23.73 22.46
N ALA A 132 0.27 22.85 22.75
CA ALA A 132 -0.89 23.17 23.57
C ALA A 132 -0.63 23.06 25.09
N LEU A 133 0.54 22.53 25.49
CA LEU A 133 1.01 22.43 26.88
C LEU A 133 1.93 23.61 27.23
#